data_AF-A0A4P5WQF3-F1
#
_entry.id   AF-A0A4P5WQF3-F1
#
_cell.length_a   1.000
_cell.length_b   1.000
_cell.length_c   1.000
_cell.angle_alpha   90.00
_cell.angle_beta   90.00
_cell.angle_gamma   90.00
#
_symmetry.space_group_name_H-M   'P 1'
#
loop_
_entity.id
_entity.type
_entity.pdbx_description
1 polymer ?
#
loop_
_entity_poly.entity_id
_entity_poly.type
_entity_poly.pdbx_seq_one_letter_code
_entity_poly.pdbx_strand_id
1 'polypeptide(L)'
;MKKKRRLQRSDRIWAGAALLLVLLQFWWLPGEDGSAADSYSTTVDGKLALYRLASRLFPRVEREAQRMLPEENCVLLVLGPDVYPTKQQQSELAGWVRGGGCLVFAPNLRQPHLELRELGISIGALQGAVSDDGSASAVEATEDLGQLRKLNEAQKQAQQRSTPSVSPPVPALGAEQLDRSADIRSVPVSVNNELSGGAVTFRTGSSVNAPSGLKSQPLVTAAVFGDQVLEVQVGYGRVLVCASPDLFSNRTLLDTAAQRLAVRLLERARMRIPNDGQEYWQPEFNTNRIELSEYFNAADSYRSTGVLLSPAMRIGTLQLLLVAILSIWLAFHRFGPTLAAQVAPRRSLTESAEAIGNLQYRLPDGGPLVGSYLGYLQGLLRKRFGAQVRLDDAAALARRTGLDEDLIRNELGRAMKLAGQPRTTIAAAASMVRWLCRLQSRL
;
A
#
# COMPACT_ATOMS: atom_id res chain seq x y z
N MET A 1 28.84 -21.99 -25.10
CA MET A 1 28.64 -21.95 -23.63
C MET A 1 27.96 -20.68 -23.09
N LYS A 2 28.03 -19.51 -23.75
CA LYS A 2 27.41 -18.25 -23.26
C LYS A 2 25.87 -18.24 -23.22
N LYS A 3 25.16 -18.96 -24.11
CA LYS A 3 23.68 -19.04 -24.12
C LYS A 3 23.08 -19.79 -22.93
N LYS A 4 23.71 -20.89 -22.47
CA LYS A 4 23.25 -21.69 -21.31
C LYS A 4 23.22 -20.87 -20.00
N ARG A 5 24.19 -19.97 -19.79
CA ARG A 5 24.26 -19.12 -18.60
C ARG A 5 23.18 -18.01 -18.55
N ARG A 6 22.64 -17.58 -19.69
CA ARG A 6 21.56 -16.57 -19.71
C ARG A 6 20.21 -17.16 -19.32
N LEU A 7 19.90 -18.38 -19.79
CA LEU A 7 18.67 -19.09 -19.42
C LEU A 7 18.62 -19.37 -17.91
N GLN A 8 19.71 -19.89 -17.33
CA GLN A 8 19.79 -20.16 -15.88
C GLN A 8 19.67 -18.92 -14.99
N ARG A 9 20.01 -17.73 -15.49
CA ARG A 9 19.79 -16.47 -14.74
C ARG A 9 18.33 -16.02 -14.78
N SER A 10 17.66 -16.21 -15.91
CA SER A 10 16.23 -15.93 -16.05
C SER A 10 15.41 -16.79 -15.09
N ASP A 11 15.73 -18.08 -14.98
CA ASP A 11 14.98 -19.03 -14.13
C ASP A 11 15.03 -18.65 -12.65
N ARG A 12 16.19 -18.19 -12.19
CA ARG A 12 16.38 -17.74 -10.81
C ARG A 12 15.62 -16.45 -10.51
N ILE A 13 15.47 -15.56 -11.49
CA ILE A 13 14.71 -14.31 -11.33
C ILE A 13 13.22 -14.62 -11.20
N TRP A 14 12.67 -15.49 -12.05
CA TRP A 14 11.27 -15.87 -12.00
C TRP A 14 10.92 -16.70 -10.75
N ALA A 15 11.78 -17.65 -10.38
CA ALA A 15 11.62 -18.40 -9.13
C ALA A 15 11.73 -17.48 -7.91
N GLY A 16 12.64 -16.51 -7.93
CA GLY A 16 12.77 -15.48 -6.89
C GLY A 16 11.53 -14.60 -6.79
N ALA A 17 10.95 -14.17 -7.92
CA ALA A 17 9.72 -13.37 -7.95
C ALA A 17 8.51 -14.14 -7.41
N ALA A 18 8.36 -15.42 -7.77
CA ALA A 18 7.30 -16.28 -7.24
C ALA A 18 7.46 -16.51 -5.72
N LEU A 19 8.69 -16.80 -5.27
CA LEU A 19 8.99 -16.96 -3.84
C LEU A 19 8.71 -15.66 -3.07
N LEU A 20 9.11 -14.52 -3.61
CA LEU A 20 8.87 -13.22 -3.00
C LEU A 20 7.39 -12.91 -2.90
N LEU A 21 6.57 -13.27 -3.89
CA LEU A 21 5.11 -13.13 -3.83
C LEU A 21 4.47 -14.02 -2.77
N VAL A 22 4.92 -15.27 -2.65
CA VAL A 22 4.47 -16.17 -1.58
C VAL A 22 4.87 -15.60 -0.22
N LEU A 23 6.10 -15.13 -0.06
CA LEU A 23 6.54 -14.49 1.18
C LEU A 23 5.77 -13.19 1.46
N LEU A 24 5.43 -12.40 0.44
CA LEU A 24 4.62 -11.20 0.60
C LEU A 24 3.21 -11.51 1.12
N GLN A 25 2.64 -12.66 0.76
CA GLN A 25 1.35 -13.12 1.29
C GLN A 25 1.41 -13.36 2.81
N PHE A 26 2.55 -13.80 3.33
CA PHE A 26 2.73 -14.09 4.76
C PHE A 26 3.31 -12.91 5.55
N TRP A 27 4.18 -12.10 4.95
CA TRP A 27 4.88 -11.01 5.65
C TRP A 27 4.07 -9.72 5.64
N TRP A 28 3.26 -9.48 4.61
CA TRP A 28 2.39 -8.30 4.56
C TRP A 28 1.02 -8.60 5.19
N LEU A 29 1.03 -9.19 6.39
CA LEU A 29 -0.06 -9.15 7.36
C LEU A 29 0.43 -8.29 8.52
N PRO A 30 0.29 -6.98 8.37
CA PRO A 30 -0.71 -6.31 9.18
C PRO A 30 -1.62 -5.51 8.25
N GLY A 31 -2.84 -6.01 8.04
CA GLY A 31 -3.91 -5.04 8.04
C GLY A 31 -3.95 -4.61 9.50
N GLU A 32 -3.53 -3.39 9.82
CA GLU A 32 -4.01 -2.80 11.06
C GLU A 32 -5.54 -2.91 10.93
N ASP A 33 -6.11 -3.75 11.79
CA ASP A 33 -7.51 -3.66 12.16
C ASP A 33 -7.79 -2.17 12.41
N GLY A 34 -9.00 -1.70 12.09
CA GLY A 34 -9.35 -0.28 12.18
C GLY A 34 -8.90 0.37 13.49
N SER A 35 -8.91 1.72 13.53
CA SER A 35 -8.39 2.51 14.65
C SER A 35 -8.50 1.80 15.99
N ALA A 36 -7.44 1.78 16.79
CA ALA A 36 -7.49 1.16 18.12
C ALA A 36 -8.68 1.65 18.98
N ALA A 37 -9.25 2.82 18.65
CA ALA A 37 -10.41 3.39 19.29
C ALA A 37 -11.77 3.07 18.60
N ASP A 38 -11.86 2.34 17.49
CA ASP A 38 -13.12 2.11 16.77
C ASP A 38 -14.09 1.15 17.52
N SER A 39 -15.33 0.98 17.04
CA SER A 39 -16.29 0.05 17.65
C SER A 39 -16.05 -1.44 17.30
N TYR A 40 -15.10 -1.75 16.43
CA TYR A 40 -14.68 -3.12 16.13
C TYR A 40 -13.56 -3.60 17.08
N SER A 41 -12.82 -2.66 17.64
CA SER A 41 -11.63 -2.88 18.45
C SER A 41 -11.95 -3.46 19.82
N THR A 42 -11.25 -4.56 20.13
CA THR A 42 -11.26 -5.22 21.45
C THR A 42 -10.20 -4.67 22.39
N THR A 43 -9.41 -3.66 21.98
CA THR A 43 -8.35 -3.09 22.83
C THR A 43 -8.95 -2.34 24.02
N VAL A 44 -8.11 -1.95 24.97
CA VAL A 44 -8.49 -1.19 26.16
C VAL A 44 -9.19 0.13 25.80
N ASP A 45 -8.74 0.79 24.75
CA ASP A 45 -9.28 2.08 24.26
C ASP A 45 -10.38 1.92 23.19
N GLY A 46 -10.65 0.68 22.74
CA GLY A 46 -11.69 0.36 21.77
C GLY A 46 -13.11 0.59 22.31
N LYS A 47 -14.12 0.56 21.42
CA LYS A 47 -15.54 0.89 21.74
C LYS A 47 -16.49 -0.29 21.52
N LEU A 48 -15.97 -1.51 21.38
CA LEU A 48 -16.78 -2.70 21.16
C LEU A 48 -17.75 -3.00 22.31
N ALA A 49 -17.32 -2.79 23.56
CA ALA A 49 -18.16 -2.95 24.74
C ALA A 49 -19.35 -2.00 24.71
N LEU A 50 -19.13 -0.73 24.32
CA LEU A 50 -20.20 0.25 24.15
C LEU A 50 -21.22 -0.26 23.14
N TYR A 51 -20.76 -0.65 21.95
CA TYR A 51 -21.66 -1.11 20.90
C TYR A 51 -22.48 -2.31 21.36
N ARG A 52 -21.84 -3.35 21.93
CA ARG A 52 -22.55 -4.55 22.38
C ARG A 52 -23.57 -4.23 23.47
N LEU A 53 -23.24 -3.32 24.38
CA LEU A 53 -24.13 -2.87 25.43
C LEU A 53 -25.31 -2.08 24.86
N ALA A 54 -25.04 -1.13 23.95
CA ALA A 54 -26.06 -0.34 23.27
C ALA A 54 -27.00 -1.22 22.43
N SER A 55 -26.49 -2.16 21.64
CA SER A 55 -27.28 -3.08 20.82
C SER A 55 -28.18 -4.00 21.64
N ARG A 56 -27.88 -4.22 22.92
CA ARG A 56 -28.74 -5.00 23.83
C ARG A 56 -29.85 -4.15 24.45
N LEU A 57 -29.58 -2.88 24.70
CA LEU A 57 -30.48 -1.99 25.43
C LEU A 57 -31.39 -1.17 24.52
N PHE A 58 -30.96 -0.89 23.29
CA PHE A 58 -31.66 -0.01 22.37
C PHE A 58 -32.20 -0.76 21.15
N PRO A 59 -33.32 -0.32 20.55
CA PRO A 59 -34.03 -1.10 19.53
C PRO A 59 -33.24 -1.28 18.24
N ARG A 60 -32.52 -0.23 17.79
CA ARG A 60 -31.77 -0.24 16.54
C ARG A 60 -30.45 0.52 16.72
N VAL A 61 -29.35 -0.24 16.76
CA VAL A 61 -27.99 0.30 16.84
C VAL A 61 -27.21 -0.18 15.63
N GLU A 62 -26.75 0.76 14.81
CA GLU A 62 -26.05 0.48 13.56
C GLU A 62 -24.64 1.10 13.58
N ARG A 63 -23.77 0.58 12.71
CA ARG A 63 -22.44 1.13 12.45
C ARG A 63 -22.40 1.53 10.98
N GLU A 64 -21.92 2.73 10.69
CA GLU A 64 -21.82 3.22 9.32
C GLU A 64 -20.40 3.73 9.07
N ALA A 65 -19.75 3.17 8.06
CA ALA A 65 -18.36 3.46 7.70
C ALA A 65 -18.23 4.18 6.36
N GLN A 66 -19.26 4.11 5.51
CA GLN A 66 -19.24 4.65 4.15
C GLN A 66 -19.86 6.04 4.08
N ARG A 67 -20.96 6.24 4.80
CA ARG A 67 -21.69 7.51 4.85
C ARG A 67 -21.30 8.32 6.08
N MET A 68 -21.20 9.64 5.90
CA MET A 68 -20.88 10.56 7.00
C MET A 68 -22.11 10.89 7.86
N LEU A 69 -23.28 10.99 7.22
CA LEU A 69 -24.53 11.40 7.85
C LEU A 69 -25.62 10.36 7.59
N PRO A 70 -26.49 10.10 8.57
CA PRO A 70 -27.67 9.29 8.38
C PRO A 70 -28.72 10.02 7.51
N GLU A 71 -29.52 9.26 6.78
CA GLU A 71 -30.61 9.80 5.94
C GLU A 71 -31.78 10.36 6.77
N GLU A 72 -31.94 9.85 7.99
CA GLU A 72 -32.97 10.26 8.94
C GLU A 72 -32.33 11.04 10.10
N ASN A 73 -33.09 11.91 10.77
CA ASN A 73 -32.60 12.48 12.02
C ASN A 73 -32.66 11.42 13.12
N CYS A 74 -31.50 11.08 13.68
CA CYS A 74 -31.35 10.09 14.74
C CYS A 74 -30.19 10.50 15.66
N VAL A 75 -29.74 9.58 16.52
CA VAL A 75 -28.53 9.81 17.33
C VAL A 75 -27.31 9.35 16.56
N LEU A 76 -26.39 10.27 16.24
CA LEU A 76 -25.11 9.99 15.61
C LEU A 76 -23.97 10.09 16.63
N LEU A 77 -23.18 9.03 16.81
CA LEU A 77 -22.03 9.01 17.69
C LEU A 77 -20.75 9.14 16.86
N VAL A 78 -20.01 10.22 17.09
CA VAL A 78 -18.66 10.43 16.57
C VAL A 78 -17.70 10.45 17.75
N LEU A 79 -17.10 9.30 18.02
CA LEU A 79 -16.27 9.09 19.21
C LEU A 79 -14.82 8.89 18.79
N GLY A 80 -13.92 9.74 19.28
CA GLY A 80 -12.48 9.66 19.05
C GLY A 80 -12.08 9.56 17.59
N PRO A 81 -12.51 10.49 16.71
CA PRO A 81 -12.20 10.45 15.28
C PRO A 81 -10.68 10.45 15.05
N ASP A 82 -10.19 9.58 14.18
CA ASP A 82 -8.79 9.61 13.73
C ASP A 82 -8.56 10.75 12.74
N VAL A 83 -9.56 11.01 11.90
CA VAL A 83 -9.57 12.12 10.97
C VAL A 83 -10.71 13.07 11.34
N TYR A 84 -10.35 14.29 11.73
CA TYR A 84 -11.35 15.31 12.06
C TYR A 84 -12.10 15.80 10.82
N PRO A 85 -13.39 16.18 10.95
CA PRO A 85 -14.17 16.69 9.82
C PRO A 85 -13.57 17.97 9.23
N THR A 86 -13.49 18.02 7.89
CA THR A 86 -13.11 19.23 7.14
C THR A 86 -14.15 20.34 7.28
N LYS A 87 -13.81 21.59 6.93
CA LYS A 87 -14.76 22.73 7.02
C LYS A 87 -16.09 22.48 6.32
N GLN A 88 -16.08 21.84 5.15
CA GLN A 88 -17.30 21.50 4.43
C GLN A 88 -18.12 20.45 5.19
N GLN A 89 -17.47 19.39 5.66
CA GLN A 89 -18.11 18.34 6.46
C GLN A 89 -18.67 18.85 7.78
N GLN A 90 -17.99 19.81 8.42
CA GLN A 90 -18.49 20.50 9.61
C GLN A 90 -19.78 21.28 9.32
N SER A 91 -19.87 21.93 8.15
CA SER A 91 -21.07 22.64 7.72
C SER A 91 -22.24 21.71 7.45
N GLU A 92 -21.98 20.57 6.80
CA GLU A 92 -22.97 19.52 6.56
C GLU A 92 -23.47 18.89 7.88
N LEU A 93 -22.56 18.58 8.82
CA LEU A 93 -22.89 18.14 10.17
C LEU A 93 -23.74 19.17 10.91
N ALA A 94 -23.36 20.45 10.85
CA ALA A 94 -24.09 21.51 11.49
C ALA A 94 -25.49 21.72 10.87
N GLY A 95 -25.62 21.59 9.55
CA GLY A 95 -26.89 21.60 8.84
C GLY A 95 -27.81 20.48 9.29
N TRP A 96 -27.29 19.25 9.40
CA TRP A 96 -28.03 18.09 9.88
C TRP A 96 -28.50 18.23 11.34
N VAL A 97 -27.63 18.70 12.24
CA VAL A 97 -28.02 18.95 13.64
C VAL A 97 -29.08 20.05 13.71
N ARG A 98 -28.90 21.18 13.00
CA ARG A 98 -29.92 22.24 12.94
C ARG A 98 -31.26 21.74 12.41
N GLY A 99 -31.22 20.75 11.52
CA GLY A 99 -32.38 20.06 10.93
C GLY A 99 -33.08 19.05 11.85
N GLY A 100 -32.62 18.85 13.09
CA GLY A 100 -33.26 17.97 14.08
C GLY A 100 -32.42 16.79 14.53
N GLY A 101 -31.24 16.56 13.95
CA GLY A 101 -30.33 15.49 14.35
C GLY A 101 -29.74 15.68 15.77
N CYS A 102 -29.32 14.57 16.39
CA CYS A 102 -28.61 14.60 17.66
C CYS A 102 -27.18 14.06 17.47
N LEU A 103 -26.17 14.91 17.69
CA LEU A 103 -24.77 14.52 17.59
C LEU A 103 -24.18 14.27 18.99
N VAL A 104 -23.58 13.11 19.22
CA VAL A 104 -22.73 12.85 20.39
C VAL A 104 -21.28 12.87 19.91
N PHE A 105 -20.52 13.87 20.34
CA PHE A 105 -19.17 14.11 19.86
C PHE A 105 -18.15 13.97 21.00
N ALA A 106 -17.11 13.16 20.80
CA ALA A 106 -15.97 13.08 21.70
C ALA A 106 -14.67 13.17 20.88
N PRO A 107 -13.73 14.08 21.21
CA PRO A 107 -12.49 14.24 20.46
C PRO A 107 -11.55 13.05 20.68
N ASN A 108 -10.52 12.93 19.85
CA ASN A 108 -9.46 11.96 20.09
C ASN A 108 -8.54 12.41 21.23
N LEU A 109 -8.17 11.51 22.14
CA LEU A 109 -7.26 11.79 23.26
C LEU A 109 -5.91 12.36 22.81
N ARG A 110 -5.42 11.95 21.63
CA ARG A 110 -4.11 12.41 21.10
C ARG A 110 -4.13 13.85 20.60
N GLN A 111 -5.29 14.34 20.17
CA GLN A 111 -5.47 15.69 19.62
C GLN A 111 -6.78 16.28 20.14
N PRO A 112 -6.85 16.67 21.43
CA PRO A 112 -8.10 17.10 22.06
C PRO A 112 -8.63 18.46 21.56
N HIS A 113 -7.76 19.27 20.94
CA HIS A 113 -8.12 20.60 20.47
C HIS A 113 -9.01 20.53 19.23
N LEU A 114 -10.26 20.96 19.37
CA LEU A 114 -11.18 21.11 18.24
C LEU A 114 -12.10 22.31 18.43
N GLU A 115 -12.22 23.12 17.37
CA GLU A 115 -13.25 24.16 17.25
C GLU A 115 -14.24 23.77 16.13
N LEU A 116 -15.47 23.45 16.51
CA LEU A 116 -16.60 23.32 15.57
C LEU A 116 -17.40 24.62 15.61
N ARG A 117 -16.87 25.65 14.95
CA ARG A 117 -17.41 27.03 15.00
C ARG A 117 -18.88 27.12 14.65
N GLU A 118 -19.33 26.32 13.68
CA GLU A 118 -20.72 26.30 13.23
C GLU A 118 -21.72 25.73 14.27
N LEU A 119 -21.22 24.92 15.20
CA LEU A 119 -21.99 24.37 16.32
C LEU A 119 -21.72 25.12 17.63
N GLY A 120 -20.85 26.14 17.61
CA GLY A 120 -20.40 26.88 18.78
C GLY A 120 -19.46 26.10 19.72
N ILE A 121 -19.01 24.91 19.33
CA ILE A 121 -18.28 24.02 20.23
C ILE A 121 -16.79 24.34 20.19
N SER A 122 -16.21 24.61 21.36
CA SER A 122 -14.77 24.72 21.56
C SER A 122 -14.32 23.75 22.64
N ILE A 123 -13.42 22.84 22.28
CA ILE A 123 -12.76 21.92 23.20
C ILE A 123 -11.34 22.42 23.41
N GLY A 124 -11.05 22.89 24.63
CA GLY A 124 -9.72 23.34 25.02
C GLY A 124 -8.92 22.16 25.59
N ALA A 125 -7.62 22.07 25.29
CA ALA A 125 -6.77 21.19 26.09
C ALA A 125 -6.59 21.80 27.47
N LEU A 126 -6.47 20.92 28.45
CA LEU A 126 -6.11 21.29 29.80
C LEU A 126 -4.73 21.95 29.81
N GLN A 127 -4.69 23.28 30.01
CA GLN A 127 -3.46 24.02 30.34
C GLN A 127 -3.27 23.95 31.86
N GLY A 128 -2.36 23.11 32.35
CA GLY A 128 -2.02 23.10 33.77
C GLY A 128 -1.29 21.85 34.24
N ALA A 129 -0.14 22.09 34.88
CA ALA A 129 0.83 21.14 35.38
C ALA A 129 0.28 20.14 36.42
N VAL A 130 0.70 18.88 36.31
CA VAL A 130 0.90 18.02 37.48
C VAL A 130 2.41 18.03 37.74
N SER A 131 2.87 18.97 38.56
CA SER A 131 4.06 18.73 39.36
C SER A 131 3.64 17.79 40.49
N ASP A 132 4.46 16.76 40.73
CA ASP A 132 4.18 15.61 41.60
C ASP A 132 4.03 15.95 43.10
N ASP A 133 3.97 17.23 43.47
CA ASP A 133 3.74 17.66 44.85
C ASP A 133 2.70 18.79 44.87
N GLY A 134 1.58 18.52 45.53
CA GLY A 134 0.38 19.37 45.60
C GLY A 134 0.59 20.71 46.32
N SER A 135 1.25 21.67 45.66
CA SER A 135 1.22 23.07 46.05
C SER A 135 1.22 23.99 44.84
N ALA A 136 0.21 24.86 44.78
CA ALA A 136 0.06 25.84 43.72
C ALA A 136 1.02 27.02 43.95
N SER A 137 1.73 27.44 42.91
CA SER A 137 2.27 28.80 42.82
C SER A 137 2.33 29.25 41.37
N ALA A 138 1.71 30.39 41.12
CA ALA A 138 1.75 31.10 39.86
C ALA A 138 3.14 31.73 39.67
N VAL A 139 3.77 31.53 38.50
CA VAL A 139 4.90 32.35 38.06
C VAL A 139 4.77 32.65 36.57
N GLU A 140 5.01 33.92 36.27
CA GLU A 140 4.85 34.60 34.99
C GLU A 140 5.72 34.03 33.86
N ALA A 141 5.17 34.11 32.65
CA ALA A 141 5.84 33.82 31.40
C ALA A 141 6.89 34.90 31.08
N THR A 142 8.13 34.52 30.74
CA THR A 142 8.91 35.20 29.68
C THR A 142 10.24 34.56 29.24
N GLU A 143 10.80 33.51 29.85
CA GLU A 143 12.19 33.11 29.52
C GLU A 143 12.39 31.89 28.58
N ASP A 144 11.35 31.10 28.25
CA ASP A 144 11.58 29.76 27.67
C ASP A 144 11.73 29.66 26.14
N LEU A 145 11.56 30.75 25.39
CA LEU A 145 11.72 30.73 23.92
C LEU A 145 13.20 30.68 23.46
N GLY A 146 14.15 30.99 24.35
CA GLY A 146 15.59 30.94 24.05
C GLY A 146 16.20 29.54 24.11
N GLN A 147 15.67 28.66 24.97
CA GLN A 147 16.22 27.31 25.19
C GLN A 147 15.75 26.31 24.12
N LEU A 148 14.50 26.43 23.65
CA LEU A 148 13.95 25.59 22.58
C LEU A 148 14.64 25.78 21.22
N ARG A 149 15.19 26.97 20.94
CA ARG A 149 15.98 27.21 19.73
C ARG A 149 17.36 26.53 19.78
N LYS A 150 18.03 26.55 20.93
CA LYS A 150 19.35 25.91 21.10
C LYS A 150 19.29 24.39 21.04
N LEU A 151 18.21 23.78 21.55
CA LEU A 151 18.00 22.33 21.49
C LEU A 151 17.72 21.82 20.06
N ASN A 152 16.96 22.58 19.27
CA ASN A 152 16.67 22.23 17.87
C ASN A 152 17.90 22.35 16.95
N GLU A 153 18.81 23.29 17.22
CA GLU A 153 20.06 23.43 16.45
C GLU A 153 21.06 22.31 16.77
N ALA A 154 21.12 21.86 18.03
CA ALA A 154 21.95 20.72 18.44
C ALA A 154 21.47 19.39 17.83
N GLN A 155 20.16 19.18 17.68
CA GLN A 155 19.60 17.98 17.04
C GLN A 155 19.85 17.93 15.53
N LYS A 156 19.81 19.08 14.83
CA LYS A 156 20.12 19.13 13.39
C LYS A 156 21.58 18.82 13.08
N GLN A 157 22.51 19.12 13.99
CA GLN A 157 23.93 18.80 13.82
C GLN A 157 24.25 17.32 14.09
N ALA A 158 23.46 16.64 14.93
CA ALA A 158 23.64 15.22 15.25
C ALA A 158 23.17 14.27 14.12
N GLN A 159 22.20 14.67 13.29
CA GLN A 159 21.68 13.84 12.19
C GLN A 159 22.54 13.83 10.92
N GLN A 160 23.58 14.65 10.81
CA GLN A 160 24.47 14.70 9.64
C GLN A 160 25.72 13.80 9.74
N ARG A 161 25.88 13.02 10.81
CA ARG A 161 27.02 12.09 10.95
C ARG A 161 26.58 10.71 11.44
N SER A 162 26.36 9.77 10.51
CA SER A 162 26.90 8.39 10.59
C SER A 162 26.44 7.48 9.44
N THR A 163 27.42 6.75 8.91
CA THR A 163 27.39 5.72 7.85
C THR A 163 26.92 4.34 8.37
N PRO A 164 26.57 3.37 7.48
CA PRO A 164 25.92 2.12 7.87
C PRO A 164 26.91 1.03 8.29
N SER A 165 26.54 0.24 9.30
CA SER A 165 27.27 -0.96 9.75
C SER A 165 26.27 -2.08 10.04
N VAL A 166 26.59 -3.29 9.58
CA VAL A 166 25.75 -4.50 9.57
C VAL A 166 26.14 -5.40 10.74
N SER A 167 25.14 -5.93 11.48
CA SER A 167 25.28 -6.98 12.50
C SER A 167 23.89 -7.58 12.88
N PRO A 168 23.84 -8.80 13.48
CA PRO A 168 22.88 -9.87 13.13
C PRO A 168 21.56 -9.89 13.93
N PRO A 169 20.62 -10.83 13.64
CA PRO A 169 19.24 -10.74 14.11
C PRO A 169 19.11 -11.10 15.59
N VAL A 170 18.45 -10.22 16.35
CA VAL A 170 18.08 -10.43 17.76
C VAL A 170 16.63 -10.97 17.81
N PRO A 171 16.31 -11.89 18.73
CA PRO A 171 15.00 -12.57 18.76
C PRO A 171 13.88 -11.59 19.08
N ALA A 172 12.69 -11.90 18.56
CA ALA A 172 11.43 -11.18 18.81
C ALA A 172 11.21 -10.95 20.31
N LEU A 173 11.35 -9.70 20.73
CA LEU A 173 11.08 -9.21 22.08
C LEU A 173 10.01 -8.14 21.98
N GLY A 174 8.83 -8.47 22.50
CA GLY A 174 7.92 -7.53 23.15
C GLY A 174 7.12 -6.59 22.26
N ALA A 175 5.96 -7.04 21.81
CA ALA A 175 4.82 -6.15 21.53
C ALA A 175 4.43 -5.29 22.77
N GLU A 176 4.92 -5.62 23.97
CA GLU A 176 4.72 -4.87 25.21
C GLU A 176 5.59 -3.60 25.35
N GLN A 177 6.61 -3.40 24.51
CA GLN A 177 7.53 -2.26 24.66
C GLN A 177 7.18 -1.04 23.79
N LEU A 178 6.25 -1.19 22.84
CA LEU A 178 5.76 -0.07 22.02
C LEU A 178 4.63 0.74 22.71
N ASP A 179 4.03 0.23 23.79
CA ASP A 179 2.96 0.93 24.52
C ASP A 179 3.47 1.97 25.53
N ARG A 180 4.77 1.98 25.88
CA ARG A 180 5.32 2.91 26.89
C ARG A 180 5.74 4.27 26.35
N SER A 181 5.58 4.53 25.05
CA SER A 181 6.01 5.80 24.42
C SER A 181 4.86 6.67 23.90
N ALA A 182 3.61 6.38 24.28
CA ALA A 182 2.43 7.13 23.86
C ALA A 182 1.74 7.94 24.98
N ASP A 183 2.37 8.17 26.13
CA ASP A 183 1.83 9.04 27.19
C ASP A 183 2.06 10.52 26.84
N ILE A 184 1.19 11.06 25.99
CA ILE A 184 0.98 12.50 25.89
C ILE A 184 -0.32 12.84 26.65
N ARG A 185 -0.16 13.37 27.86
CA ARG A 185 -1.09 14.32 28.55
C ARG A 185 -2.57 13.89 28.73
N SER A 186 -2.84 12.69 29.24
CA SER A 186 -4.19 12.36 29.75
C SER A 186 -4.16 12.13 31.26
N VAL A 187 -5.02 12.83 32.00
CA VAL A 187 -5.12 12.80 33.47
C VAL A 187 -6.37 12.01 33.86
N PRO A 188 -6.29 11.10 34.85
CA PRO A 188 -7.49 10.45 35.39
C PRO A 188 -8.34 11.48 36.14
N VAL A 189 -9.61 11.57 35.78
CA VAL A 189 -10.60 12.44 36.41
C VAL A 189 -11.68 11.58 37.03
N SER A 190 -11.94 11.82 38.30
CA SER A 190 -13.05 11.22 39.02
C SER A 190 -14.20 12.21 39.08
N VAL A 191 -15.37 11.78 38.59
CA VAL A 191 -16.60 12.58 38.66
C VAL A 191 -17.64 11.80 39.43
N ASN A 192 -18.28 12.45 40.39
CA ASN A 192 -19.45 11.91 41.06
C ASN A 192 -20.67 12.70 40.59
N ASN A 193 -21.65 12.02 40.01
CA ASN A 193 -22.81 12.66 39.41
C ASN A 193 -24.07 11.83 39.65
N GLU A 194 -25.22 12.49 39.69
CA GLU A 194 -26.54 11.86 39.84
C GLU A 194 -26.84 10.88 38.70
N LEU A 195 -26.32 11.15 37.50
CA LEU A 195 -26.50 10.30 36.31
C LEU A 195 -25.82 8.93 36.42
N SER A 196 -24.68 8.82 37.12
CA SER A 196 -23.93 7.57 37.28
C SER A 196 -24.37 6.78 38.52
N GLY A 197 -24.92 7.46 39.53
CA GLY A 197 -25.26 6.86 40.83
C GLY A 197 -24.03 6.42 41.63
N GLY A 198 -22.86 7.01 41.34
CA GLY A 198 -21.57 6.69 41.94
C GLY A 198 -20.40 7.44 41.28
N ALA A 199 -19.21 7.36 41.87
CA ALA A 199 -18.01 7.95 41.30
C ALA A 199 -17.54 7.18 40.05
N VAL A 200 -17.25 7.90 38.98
CA VAL A 200 -16.76 7.37 37.70
C VAL A 200 -15.39 7.95 37.42
N THR A 201 -14.43 7.09 37.11
CA THR A 201 -13.06 7.48 36.75
C THR A 201 -12.80 7.25 35.26
N PHE A 202 -12.30 8.28 34.57
CA PHE A 202 -11.91 8.19 33.15
C PHE A 202 -10.73 9.13 32.86
N ARG A 203 -9.99 8.89 31.80
CA ARG A 203 -8.86 9.74 31.38
C ARG A 203 -9.38 10.87 30.48
N THR A 204 -8.94 12.09 30.72
CA THR A 204 -9.20 13.24 29.84
C THR A 204 -7.94 14.08 29.64
N GLY A 205 -7.81 14.70 28.47
CA GLY A 205 -6.80 15.71 28.17
C GLY A 205 -7.43 17.08 27.88
N SER A 206 -8.74 17.22 28.06
CA SER A 206 -9.51 18.38 27.61
C SER A 206 -10.63 18.76 28.57
N SER A 207 -11.13 19.99 28.44
CA SER A 207 -12.37 20.45 29.04
C SER A 207 -13.27 21.06 27.96
N VAL A 208 -14.58 20.96 28.17
CA VAL A 208 -15.57 21.55 27.26
C VAL A 208 -15.94 22.93 27.80
N ASN A 209 -15.88 23.94 26.95
CA ASN A 209 -16.35 25.28 27.30
C ASN A 209 -17.75 25.51 26.73
N ALA A 210 -18.60 26.17 27.53
CA ALA A 210 -19.94 26.52 27.11
C ALA A 210 -19.91 27.55 25.96
N PRO A 211 -20.65 27.33 24.85
CA PRO A 211 -20.76 28.30 23.76
C PRO A 211 -21.41 29.60 24.24
N SER A 212 -20.85 30.74 23.82
CA SER A 212 -21.50 32.03 23.99
C SER A 212 -22.71 32.15 23.04
N GLY A 213 -23.91 32.35 23.59
CA GLY A 213 -25.12 32.64 22.82
C GLY A 213 -25.99 31.45 22.42
N LEU A 214 -25.65 30.21 22.82
CA LEU A 214 -26.50 29.03 22.65
C LEU A 214 -27.02 28.54 24.00
N LYS A 215 -28.21 27.91 24.01
CA LYS A 215 -28.73 27.24 25.22
C LYS A 215 -27.89 25.99 25.49
N SER A 216 -27.09 26.02 26.55
CA SER A 216 -26.23 24.90 26.96
C SER A 216 -26.51 24.48 28.41
N GLN A 217 -26.47 23.18 28.67
CA GLN A 217 -26.64 22.58 29.99
C GLN A 217 -25.44 21.65 30.29
N PRO A 218 -24.65 21.91 31.35
CA PRO A 218 -23.63 20.95 31.78
C PRO A 218 -24.30 19.72 32.37
N LEU A 219 -23.91 18.54 31.88
CA LEU A 219 -24.44 17.26 32.35
C LEU A 219 -23.48 16.57 33.31
N VAL A 220 -22.17 16.74 33.10
CA VAL A 220 -21.12 16.12 33.93
C VAL A 220 -20.04 17.18 34.16
N THR A 221 -19.80 17.54 35.42
CA THR A 221 -18.81 18.55 35.82
C THR A 221 -17.81 17.92 36.79
N ALA A 222 -16.53 18.07 36.49
CA ALA A 222 -15.44 17.68 37.38
C ALA A 222 -15.05 18.87 38.26
N ALA A 223 -14.88 18.66 39.56
CA ALA A 223 -14.60 19.72 40.52
C ALA A 223 -13.35 20.56 40.18
N VAL A 224 -12.32 19.93 39.58
CA VAL A 224 -11.03 20.57 39.27
C VAL A 224 -10.93 20.95 37.79
N PHE A 225 -11.59 20.20 36.91
CA PHE A 225 -11.36 20.27 35.46
C PHE A 225 -12.55 20.87 34.68
N GLY A 226 -13.56 21.39 35.40
CA GLY A 226 -14.74 22.01 34.80
C GLY A 226 -15.65 21.01 34.10
N ASP A 227 -16.42 21.50 33.13
CA ASP A 227 -17.42 20.71 32.44
C ASP A 227 -16.78 19.66 31.52
N GLN A 228 -17.19 18.40 31.71
CA GLN A 228 -16.71 17.23 30.99
C GLN A 228 -17.71 16.74 29.94
N VAL A 229 -19.01 16.92 30.20
CA VAL A 229 -20.07 16.64 29.23
C VAL A 229 -21.04 17.81 29.22
N LEU A 230 -21.26 18.37 28.03
CA LEU A 230 -22.12 19.53 27.81
C LEU A 230 -23.18 19.20 26.76
N GLU A 231 -24.44 19.47 27.07
CA GLU A 231 -25.54 19.45 26.10
C GLU A 231 -25.72 20.86 25.53
N VAL A 232 -25.69 21.01 24.21
CA VAL A 232 -25.86 22.29 23.50
C VAL A 232 -27.02 22.13 22.52
N GLN A 233 -28.03 23.00 22.63
CA GLN A 233 -29.14 23.03 21.67
C GLN A 233 -28.76 23.86 20.45
N VAL A 234 -28.98 23.32 19.25
CA VAL A 234 -28.62 23.96 17.98
C VAL A 234 -29.76 23.76 16.97
N GLY A 235 -30.50 24.82 16.67
CA GLY A 235 -31.67 24.73 15.79
C GLY A 235 -32.75 23.83 16.38
N TYR A 236 -33.22 22.85 15.59
CA TYR A 236 -34.20 21.84 16.04
C TYR A 236 -33.55 20.60 16.68
N GLY A 237 -32.22 20.51 16.66
CA GLY A 237 -31.46 19.40 17.22
C GLY A 237 -30.56 19.82 18.36
N ARG A 238 -29.60 18.95 18.69
CA ARG A 238 -28.64 19.19 19.78
C ARG A 238 -27.33 18.45 19.56
N VAL A 239 -26.35 18.87 20.33
CA VAL A 239 -25.05 18.22 20.43
C VAL A 239 -24.75 17.90 21.89
N LEU A 240 -24.38 16.65 22.18
CA LEU A 240 -23.75 16.26 23.43
C LEU A 240 -22.25 16.19 23.18
N VAL A 241 -21.51 17.12 23.76
CA VAL A 241 -20.05 17.20 23.63
C VAL A 241 -19.42 16.61 24.87
N CYS A 242 -18.59 15.59 24.67
CA CYS A 242 -17.80 14.97 25.73
C CYS A 242 -16.33 15.40 25.59
N ALA A 243 -15.70 15.75 26.70
CA ALA A 243 -14.27 16.10 26.76
C ALA A 243 -13.36 14.93 26.39
N SER A 244 -13.82 13.69 26.60
CA SER A 244 -13.02 12.49 26.40
C SER A 244 -13.83 11.37 25.75
N PRO A 245 -13.22 10.64 24.78
CA PRO A 245 -13.81 9.44 24.22
C PRO A 245 -13.65 8.25 25.19
N ASP A 246 -12.80 8.37 26.21
CA ASP A 246 -12.53 7.31 27.19
C ASP A 246 -13.74 6.97 28.05
N LEU A 247 -14.70 7.89 28.19
CA LEU A 247 -15.98 7.62 28.85
C LEU A 247 -16.76 6.48 28.17
N PHE A 248 -16.44 6.20 26.91
CA PHE A 248 -17.04 5.18 26.07
C PHE A 248 -16.10 4.01 25.75
N SER A 249 -14.90 3.97 26.34
CA SER A 249 -13.91 2.92 26.08
C SER A 249 -14.26 1.61 26.77
N ASN A 250 -13.71 0.52 26.24
CA ASN A 250 -13.84 -0.82 26.81
C ASN A 250 -13.36 -0.86 28.27
N ARG A 251 -12.29 -0.11 28.59
CA ARG A 251 -11.77 0.01 29.97
C ARG A 251 -12.79 0.60 30.92
N THR A 252 -13.30 1.79 30.61
CA THR A 252 -14.17 2.55 31.50
C THR A 252 -15.50 1.82 31.67
N LEU A 253 -15.99 1.17 30.61
CA LEU A 253 -17.20 0.35 30.65
C LEU A 253 -17.05 -0.97 31.43
N LEU A 254 -15.90 -1.29 32.03
CA LEU A 254 -15.83 -2.37 33.02
C LEU A 254 -16.49 -1.98 34.34
N ASP A 255 -16.50 -0.69 34.68
CA ASP A 255 -17.15 -0.19 35.89
C ASP A 255 -18.65 0.02 35.68
N THR A 256 -19.45 -0.43 36.64
CA THR A 256 -20.91 -0.35 36.59
C THR A 256 -21.43 1.09 36.65
N ALA A 257 -20.78 1.98 37.39
CA ALA A 257 -21.17 3.40 37.45
C ALA A 257 -20.92 4.09 36.11
N ALA A 258 -19.78 3.78 35.48
CA ALA A 258 -19.44 4.26 34.15
C ALA A 258 -20.39 3.73 33.06
N GLN A 259 -20.74 2.44 33.10
CA GLN A 259 -21.74 1.86 32.18
C GLN A 259 -23.08 2.60 32.29
N ARG A 260 -23.56 2.84 33.51
CA ARG A 260 -24.81 3.60 33.73
C ARG A 260 -24.69 5.01 33.17
N LEU A 261 -23.57 5.69 33.40
CA LEU A 261 -23.35 7.03 32.86
C LEU A 261 -23.44 7.05 31.33
N ALA A 262 -22.72 6.15 30.66
CA ALA A 262 -22.76 6.04 29.20
C ALA A 262 -24.18 5.76 28.68
N VAL A 263 -24.92 4.85 29.31
CA VAL A 263 -26.32 4.56 28.95
C VAL A 263 -27.22 5.76 29.17
N ARG A 264 -27.11 6.45 30.31
CA ARG A 264 -27.92 7.64 30.61
C ARG A 264 -27.64 8.78 29.63
N LEU A 265 -26.40 8.95 29.20
CA LEU A 265 -26.06 9.92 28.15
C LEU A 265 -26.70 9.54 26.81
N LEU A 266 -26.72 8.26 26.44
CA LEU A 266 -27.40 7.79 25.23
C LEU A 266 -28.92 7.91 25.33
N GLU A 267 -29.52 7.58 26.47
CA GLU A 267 -30.95 7.80 26.74
C GLU A 267 -31.28 9.29 26.63
N ARG A 268 -30.46 10.15 27.25
CA ARG A 268 -30.59 11.60 27.15
C ARG A 268 -30.53 12.05 25.70
N ALA A 269 -29.57 11.55 24.91
CA ALA A 269 -29.40 11.83 23.48
C ALA A 269 -30.58 11.35 22.60
N ARG A 270 -31.38 10.39 23.06
CA ARG A 270 -32.61 9.94 22.38
C ARG A 270 -33.85 10.76 22.73
N MET A 271 -33.85 11.51 23.83
CA MET A 271 -35.04 12.25 24.26
C MET A 271 -35.39 13.35 23.25
N ARG A 272 -36.66 13.49 22.89
CA ARG A 272 -37.08 14.63 22.05
C ARG A 272 -36.84 15.93 22.82
N ILE A 273 -36.32 16.95 22.15
CA ILE A 273 -36.12 18.27 22.76
C ILE A 273 -37.51 18.88 23.04
N PRO A 274 -37.84 19.22 24.29
CA PRO A 274 -39.08 19.92 24.60
C PRO A 274 -39.01 21.31 23.96
N ASN A 275 -39.98 21.66 23.12
CA ASN A 275 -40.06 22.99 22.53
C ASN A 275 -41.00 23.87 23.36
N ASP A 276 -40.55 25.07 23.73
CA ASP A 276 -41.31 26.09 24.49
C ASP A 276 -42.42 26.77 23.64
N GLY A 277 -43.27 25.99 22.95
CA GLY A 277 -44.55 26.49 22.44
C GLY A 277 -44.66 26.87 20.96
N GLN A 278 -43.83 26.31 20.06
CA GLN A 278 -44.12 26.35 18.62
C GLN A 278 -44.39 24.95 18.06
N GLU A 279 -45.68 24.62 17.93
CA GLU A 279 -46.23 23.36 17.39
C GLU A 279 -46.26 23.30 15.86
N TYR A 280 -45.84 24.35 15.15
CA TYR A 280 -46.22 24.50 13.73
C TYR A 280 -45.54 23.54 12.75
N TRP A 281 -44.34 23.03 13.05
CA TRP A 281 -43.71 21.93 12.31
C TRP A 281 -42.45 21.48 13.07
N GLN A 282 -42.24 20.18 13.21
CA GLN A 282 -41.00 19.64 13.78
C GLN A 282 -40.44 18.56 12.84
N PRO A 283 -39.13 18.55 12.62
CA PRO A 283 -38.50 17.46 11.88
C PRO A 283 -38.73 16.14 12.60
N GLU A 284 -39.00 15.08 11.84
CA GLU A 284 -39.13 13.73 12.38
C GLU A 284 -37.78 13.30 12.95
N PHE A 285 -37.78 12.87 14.23
CA PHE A 285 -36.60 12.37 14.92
C PHE A 285 -36.83 10.92 15.31
N ASN A 286 -36.02 10.02 14.76
CA ASN A 286 -36.08 8.60 15.02
C ASN A 286 -35.40 8.28 16.35
N THR A 287 -36.19 8.27 17.43
CA THR A 287 -35.71 7.94 18.78
C THR A 287 -35.23 6.51 18.91
N ASN A 288 -35.55 5.62 17.98
CA ASN A 288 -35.20 4.20 18.06
C ASN A 288 -33.85 3.87 17.42
N ARG A 289 -33.30 4.78 16.62
CA ARG A 289 -32.06 4.58 15.86
C ARG A 289 -30.89 5.31 16.51
N ILE A 290 -29.82 4.56 16.76
CA ILE A 290 -28.52 5.06 17.17
C ILE A 290 -27.50 4.58 16.15
N GLU A 291 -26.68 5.49 15.63
CA GLU A 291 -25.68 5.19 14.62
C GLU A 291 -24.28 5.55 15.13
N LEU A 292 -23.38 4.59 15.14
CA LEU A 292 -21.97 4.80 15.42
C LEU A 292 -21.26 5.09 14.10
N SER A 293 -20.76 6.32 13.96
CA SER A 293 -20.03 6.73 12.76
C SER A 293 -18.60 6.19 12.83
N GLU A 294 -18.31 5.21 11.99
CA GLU A 294 -16.97 4.76 11.69
C GLU A 294 -16.36 5.50 10.50
N TYR A 295 -17.12 6.37 9.82
CA TYR A 295 -16.62 7.17 8.70
C TYR A 295 -15.34 7.96 9.02
N PHE A 296 -15.22 8.45 10.26
CA PHE A 296 -14.06 9.23 10.74
C PHE A 296 -13.00 8.39 11.49
N ASN A 297 -13.31 7.11 11.79
CA ASN A 297 -12.40 6.17 12.48
C ASN A 297 -11.83 5.10 11.54
N ALA A 298 -12.50 4.86 10.40
CA ALA A 298 -12.02 4.01 9.33
C ALA A 298 -10.79 4.70 8.75
N ALA A 299 -9.63 4.31 9.26
CA ALA A 299 -8.34 4.70 8.75
C ALA A 299 -8.33 4.62 7.21
N ASP A 300 -7.51 5.47 6.61
CA ASP A 300 -7.23 5.59 5.16
C ASP A 300 -6.90 4.26 4.43
N SER A 301 -6.80 3.14 5.17
CA SER A 301 -6.55 1.77 4.70
C SER A 301 -7.59 1.23 3.71
N TYR A 302 -8.77 1.86 3.60
CA TYR A 302 -9.77 1.55 2.57
C TYR A 302 -9.95 2.62 1.49
N ARG A 303 -9.48 3.85 1.71
CA ARG A 303 -9.72 4.96 0.77
C ARG A 303 -8.65 5.11 -0.30
N SER A 304 -7.41 4.69 -0.04
CA SER A 304 -6.27 4.89 -0.95
C SER A 304 -5.75 3.61 -1.63
N THR A 305 -5.93 2.44 -1.00
CA THR A 305 -5.62 1.13 -1.60
C THR A 305 -6.81 0.71 -2.45
N GLY A 306 -6.68 0.91 -3.77
CA GLY A 306 -7.73 0.53 -4.74
C GLY A 306 -8.32 -0.84 -4.41
N VAL A 307 -9.66 -0.95 -4.52
CA VAL A 307 -10.55 -2.06 -4.09
C VAL A 307 -9.94 -3.48 -4.20
N LEU A 308 -9.07 -3.69 -5.18
CA LEU A 308 -8.27 -4.89 -5.44
C LEU A 308 -7.30 -5.31 -4.31
N LEU A 309 -6.87 -4.39 -3.43
CA LEU A 309 -6.01 -4.68 -2.27
C LEU A 309 -6.76 -4.64 -0.93
N SER A 310 -8.09 -4.53 -0.96
CA SER A 310 -8.92 -4.66 0.24
C SER A 310 -8.70 -6.03 0.90
N PRO A 311 -8.80 -6.16 2.24
CA PRO A 311 -8.53 -7.41 2.95
C PRO A 311 -9.26 -8.63 2.39
N ALA A 312 -10.50 -8.47 1.90
CA ALA A 312 -11.28 -9.53 1.31
C ALA A 312 -10.82 -9.94 -0.10
N MET A 313 -10.41 -8.98 -0.95
CA MET A 313 -10.03 -9.24 -2.36
C MET A 313 -8.54 -9.45 -2.57
N ARG A 314 -7.72 -9.11 -1.57
CA ARG A 314 -6.26 -9.10 -1.62
C ARG A 314 -5.64 -10.49 -1.84
N ILE A 315 -6.21 -11.52 -1.22
CA ILE A 315 -5.78 -12.90 -1.43
C ILE A 315 -6.02 -13.29 -2.89
N GLY A 316 -7.20 -12.94 -3.42
CA GLY A 316 -7.56 -13.20 -4.81
C GLY A 316 -6.64 -12.48 -5.80
N THR A 317 -6.32 -11.21 -5.58
CA THR A 317 -5.47 -10.44 -6.49
C THR A 317 -4.01 -10.89 -6.47
N LEU A 318 -3.47 -11.26 -5.30
CA LEU A 318 -2.14 -11.86 -5.19
C LEU A 318 -2.07 -13.24 -5.88
N GLN A 319 -3.12 -14.06 -5.77
CA GLN A 319 -3.20 -15.34 -6.48
C GLN A 319 -3.27 -15.14 -8.01
N LEU A 320 -4.05 -14.18 -8.48
CA LEU A 320 -4.17 -13.87 -9.91
C LEU A 320 -2.84 -13.38 -10.49
N LEU A 321 -2.11 -12.56 -9.75
CA LEU A 321 -0.78 -12.07 -10.13
C LEU A 321 0.27 -13.19 -10.12
N LEU A 322 0.20 -14.12 -9.16
CA LEU A 322 1.04 -15.32 -9.14
C LEU A 322 0.77 -16.20 -10.38
N VAL A 323 -0.50 -16.45 -10.70
CA VAL A 323 -0.88 -17.22 -11.90
C VAL A 323 -0.38 -16.51 -13.16
N ALA A 324 -0.56 -15.20 -13.28
CA ALA A 324 -0.07 -14.44 -14.43
C ALA A 324 1.45 -14.57 -14.61
N ILE A 325 2.23 -14.47 -13.53
CA ILE A 325 3.68 -14.63 -13.55
C ILE A 325 4.08 -16.05 -13.96
N LEU A 326 3.41 -17.08 -13.43
CA LEU A 326 3.66 -18.47 -13.80
C LEU A 326 3.27 -18.75 -15.25
N SER A 327 2.14 -18.22 -15.73
CA SER A 327 1.71 -18.35 -17.12
C SER A 327 2.68 -17.67 -18.09
N ILE A 328 3.18 -16.48 -17.74
CA ILE A 328 4.23 -15.78 -18.49
C ILE A 328 5.50 -16.64 -18.51
N TRP A 329 5.92 -17.15 -17.35
CA TRP A 329 7.10 -18.01 -17.25
C TRP A 329 6.97 -19.28 -18.11
N LEU A 330 5.80 -19.93 -18.09
CA LEU A 330 5.49 -21.10 -18.92
C LEU A 330 5.45 -20.76 -20.42
N ALA A 331 4.92 -19.59 -20.80
CA ALA A 331 4.87 -19.16 -22.20
C ALA A 331 6.27 -18.86 -22.79
N PHE A 332 7.18 -18.34 -21.98
CA PHE A 332 8.55 -18.03 -22.41
C PHE A 332 9.52 -19.21 -22.29
N HIS A 333 9.18 -20.26 -21.55
CA HIS A 333 9.93 -21.52 -21.55
C HIS A 333 9.35 -22.54 -22.51
N ARG A 334 10.03 -22.69 -23.64
CA ARG A 334 9.71 -23.72 -24.62
C ARG A 334 10.03 -25.10 -24.04
N PHE A 335 9.02 -25.77 -23.50
CA PHE A 335 9.12 -27.19 -23.15
C PHE A 335 9.25 -28.01 -24.44
N GLY A 336 10.42 -28.61 -24.63
CA GLY A 336 10.67 -29.55 -25.70
C GLY A 336 12.14 -29.95 -25.72
N PRO A 337 12.48 -31.25 -25.89
CA PRO A 337 13.86 -31.65 -26.10
C PRO A 337 14.39 -30.91 -27.33
N THR A 338 15.57 -30.30 -27.22
CA THR A 338 16.26 -29.75 -28.39
C THR A 338 16.60 -30.91 -29.30
N LEU A 339 15.75 -31.18 -30.29
CA LEU A 339 16.07 -32.11 -31.37
C LEU A 339 17.38 -31.61 -31.98
N ALA A 340 18.43 -32.42 -31.92
CA ALA A 340 19.66 -32.14 -32.61
C ALA A 340 19.29 -31.89 -34.08
N ALA A 341 19.70 -30.74 -34.62
CA ALA A 341 19.46 -30.44 -36.03
C ALA A 341 20.00 -31.60 -36.85
N GLN A 342 19.10 -32.41 -37.40
CA GLN A 342 19.50 -33.49 -38.29
C GLN A 342 20.19 -32.81 -39.47
N VAL A 343 21.49 -33.06 -39.61
CA VAL A 343 22.24 -32.65 -40.80
C VAL A 343 21.65 -33.46 -41.94
N ALA A 344 20.76 -32.82 -42.71
CA ALA A 344 20.08 -33.48 -43.83
C ALA A 344 21.14 -34.11 -44.77
N PRO A 345 20.97 -35.39 -45.15
CA PRO A 345 21.92 -36.09 -46.01
C PRO A 345 21.95 -35.51 -47.43
N ARG A 346 23.03 -35.84 -48.15
CA ARG A 346 23.45 -35.38 -49.49
C ARG A 346 22.31 -34.87 -50.40
N ARG A 347 22.19 -33.54 -50.54
CA ARG A 347 21.45 -32.94 -51.67
C ARG A 347 22.13 -33.32 -52.98
N SER A 348 21.34 -33.72 -53.97
CA SER A 348 21.86 -33.93 -55.32
C SER A 348 22.35 -32.61 -55.93
N LEU A 349 23.29 -32.65 -56.88
CA LEU A 349 23.83 -31.45 -57.52
C LEU A 349 22.72 -30.59 -58.15
N THR A 350 21.71 -31.23 -58.73
CA THR A 350 20.53 -30.57 -59.31
C THR A 350 19.66 -29.91 -58.25
N GLU A 351 19.36 -30.60 -57.16
CA GLU A 351 18.58 -30.07 -56.03
C GLU A 351 19.30 -28.93 -55.31
N SER A 352 20.63 -28.97 -55.26
CA SER A 352 21.43 -27.85 -54.74
C SER A 352 21.37 -26.64 -55.67
N ALA A 353 21.43 -26.83 -57.00
CA ALA A 353 21.34 -25.75 -57.97
C ALA A 353 19.94 -25.10 -57.97
N GLU A 354 18.88 -25.91 -57.87
CA GLU A 354 17.49 -25.43 -57.79
C GLU A 354 17.20 -24.71 -56.48
N ALA A 355 17.67 -25.24 -55.35
CA ALA A 355 17.53 -24.58 -54.04
C ALA A 355 18.30 -23.25 -53.99
N ILE A 356 19.47 -23.17 -54.63
CA ILE A 356 20.26 -21.94 -54.75
C ILE A 356 19.52 -20.91 -55.63
N GLY A 357 19.01 -21.34 -56.78
CA GLY A 357 18.22 -20.48 -57.67
C GLY A 357 16.98 -19.92 -56.98
N ASN A 358 16.21 -20.77 -56.28
CA ASN A 358 15.02 -20.36 -55.55
C ASN A 358 15.33 -19.48 -54.34
N LEU A 359 16.41 -19.77 -53.60
CA LEU A 359 16.82 -18.95 -52.46
C LEU A 359 17.31 -17.57 -52.91
N GLN A 360 18.02 -17.50 -54.03
CA GLN A 360 18.51 -16.25 -54.60
C GLN A 360 17.44 -15.43 -55.33
N TYR A 361 16.39 -16.08 -55.86
CA TYR A 361 15.20 -15.39 -56.35
C TYR A 361 14.42 -14.71 -55.21
N ARG A 362 14.34 -15.37 -54.04
CA ARG A 362 13.56 -14.88 -52.88
C ARG A 362 14.33 -13.90 -51.99
N LEU A 363 15.65 -13.97 -51.97
CA LEU A 363 16.50 -13.13 -51.13
C LEU A 363 17.61 -12.51 -51.99
N PRO A 364 17.63 -11.17 -52.19
CA PRO A 364 18.68 -10.47 -52.95
C PRO A 364 20.06 -10.47 -52.27
N ASP A 365 20.21 -11.21 -51.17
CA ASP A 365 21.41 -11.27 -50.33
C ASP A 365 22.31 -12.45 -50.76
N GLY A 366 23.24 -12.20 -51.68
CA GLY A 366 24.15 -13.22 -52.23
C GLY A 366 25.33 -13.61 -51.33
N GLY A 367 25.61 -12.87 -50.25
CA GLY A 367 26.72 -13.14 -49.34
C GLY A 367 26.54 -14.39 -48.47
N PRO A 368 25.39 -14.55 -47.78
CA PRO A 368 25.07 -15.77 -47.02
C PRO A 368 25.15 -17.06 -47.85
N LEU A 369 24.85 -16.98 -49.15
CA LEU A 369 24.98 -18.08 -50.09
C LEU A 369 26.43 -18.56 -50.24
N VAL A 370 27.36 -17.64 -50.52
CA VAL A 370 28.79 -17.95 -50.64
C VAL A 370 29.32 -18.50 -49.31
N GLY A 371 28.89 -17.94 -48.18
CA GLY A 371 29.24 -18.43 -46.84
C GLY A 371 28.77 -19.86 -46.58
N SER A 372 27.55 -20.22 -47.00
CA SER A 372 27.04 -21.59 -46.87
C SER A 372 27.87 -22.60 -47.68
N TYR A 373 28.33 -22.21 -48.88
CA TYR A 373 29.14 -23.06 -49.74
C TYR A 373 30.57 -23.22 -49.24
N LEU A 374 31.17 -22.15 -48.69
CA LEU A 374 32.47 -22.22 -48.01
C LEU A 374 32.40 -23.16 -46.80
N GLY A 375 31.34 -23.06 -45.98
CA GLY A 375 31.12 -23.96 -44.86
C GLY A 375 30.95 -25.41 -45.30
N TYR A 376 30.27 -25.65 -46.42
CA TYR A 376 30.15 -26.97 -47.02
C TYR A 376 31.50 -27.52 -47.49
N LEU A 377 32.29 -26.74 -48.23
CA LEU A 377 33.61 -27.13 -48.71
C LEU A 377 34.57 -27.42 -47.54
N GLN A 378 34.54 -26.60 -46.49
CA GLN A 378 35.31 -26.84 -45.26
C GLN A 378 34.92 -28.16 -44.59
N GLY A 379 33.62 -28.46 -44.54
CA GLY A 379 33.09 -29.73 -44.04
C GLY A 379 33.56 -30.92 -44.88
N LEU A 380 33.60 -30.79 -46.22
CA LEU A 380 34.10 -31.83 -47.12
C LEU A 380 35.61 -32.07 -46.94
N LEU A 381 36.42 -31.02 -46.89
CA LEU A 381 37.86 -31.13 -46.67
C LEU A 381 38.16 -31.85 -45.34
N ARG A 382 37.44 -31.46 -44.28
CA ARG A 382 37.56 -32.11 -42.97
C ARG A 382 37.14 -33.58 -43.00
N LYS A 383 36.11 -33.95 -43.76
CA LYS A 383 35.64 -35.34 -43.89
C LYS A 383 36.59 -36.20 -44.73
N ARG A 384 37.13 -35.67 -45.82
CA ARG A 384 37.92 -36.44 -46.79
C ARG A 384 39.41 -36.49 -46.46
N PHE A 385 39.95 -35.42 -45.87
CA PHE A 385 41.39 -35.26 -45.61
C PHE A 385 41.71 -35.00 -44.13
N GLY A 386 40.71 -35.02 -43.25
CA GLY A 386 40.91 -34.83 -41.81
C GLY A 386 41.42 -33.43 -41.45
N ALA A 387 42.29 -33.34 -40.44
CA ALA A 387 42.85 -32.07 -39.97
C ALA A 387 44.03 -31.55 -40.82
N GLN A 388 44.49 -32.34 -41.80
CA GLN A 388 45.70 -32.06 -42.59
C GLN A 388 45.49 -31.01 -43.69
N VAL A 389 44.26 -30.82 -44.16
CA VAL A 389 43.94 -29.84 -45.20
C VAL A 389 42.90 -28.88 -44.65
N ARG A 390 43.30 -27.63 -44.47
CA ARG A 390 42.41 -26.52 -44.09
C ARG A 390 42.15 -25.64 -45.29
N LEU A 391 41.02 -24.95 -45.25
CA LEU A 391 40.63 -23.99 -46.28
C LEU A 391 41.60 -22.80 -46.34
N ASP A 392 42.31 -22.52 -45.24
CA ASP A 392 43.31 -21.46 -45.12
C ASP A 392 44.70 -21.85 -45.67
N ASP A 393 44.92 -23.13 -45.99
CA ASP A 393 46.22 -23.65 -46.46
C ASP A 393 46.22 -23.79 -48.00
N ALA A 394 46.47 -22.66 -48.67
CA ALA A 394 46.49 -22.58 -50.13
C ALA A 394 47.55 -23.51 -50.76
N ALA A 395 48.71 -23.70 -50.13
CA ALA A 395 49.78 -24.55 -50.62
C ALA A 395 49.40 -26.04 -50.61
N ALA A 396 48.62 -26.48 -49.62
CA ALA A 396 48.07 -27.85 -49.58
C ALA A 396 46.99 -28.08 -50.65
N LEU A 397 46.18 -27.07 -50.96
CA LEU A 397 45.15 -27.12 -51.99
C LEU A 397 45.74 -27.05 -53.41
N ALA A 398 46.77 -26.22 -53.63
CA ALA A 398 47.46 -26.08 -54.90
C ALA A 398 48.10 -27.40 -55.36
N ARG A 399 48.85 -28.05 -54.45
CA ARG A 399 49.48 -29.36 -54.69
C ARG A 399 48.50 -30.47 -55.10
N ARG A 400 47.24 -30.37 -54.69
CA ARG A 400 46.21 -31.40 -54.94
C ARG A 400 45.33 -31.10 -56.14
N THR A 401 45.07 -29.82 -56.41
CA THR A 401 44.17 -29.38 -57.50
C THR A 401 44.91 -29.05 -58.79
N GLY A 402 46.25 -28.96 -58.76
CA GLY A 402 47.08 -28.54 -59.88
C GLY A 402 46.85 -27.09 -60.31
N LEU A 403 46.22 -26.30 -59.43
CA LEU A 403 46.00 -24.86 -59.62
C LEU A 403 47.13 -24.08 -58.96
N ASP A 404 47.40 -22.90 -59.51
CA ASP A 404 48.39 -21.98 -58.98
C ASP A 404 48.00 -21.52 -57.55
N GLU A 405 49.00 -21.46 -56.66
CA GLU A 405 48.78 -21.18 -55.24
C GLU A 405 48.26 -19.76 -55.04
N ASP A 406 48.80 -18.80 -55.78
CA ASP A 406 48.41 -17.39 -55.70
C ASP A 406 46.97 -17.19 -56.17
N LEU A 407 46.54 -17.95 -57.17
CA LEU A 407 45.16 -17.92 -57.67
C LEU A 407 44.18 -18.45 -56.61
N ILE A 408 44.50 -19.57 -55.95
CA ILE A 408 43.66 -20.13 -54.88
C ILE A 408 43.56 -19.16 -53.71
N ARG A 409 44.69 -18.58 -53.29
CA ARG A 409 44.74 -17.64 -52.16
C ARG A 409 43.89 -16.40 -52.42
N ASN A 410 44.01 -15.83 -53.62
CA ASN A 410 43.27 -14.63 -54.01
C ASN A 410 41.76 -14.87 -54.10
N GLU A 411 41.33 -15.97 -54.73
CA GLU A 411 39.91 -16.27 -54.90
C GLU A 411 39.24 -16.76 -53.60
N LEU A 412 39.93 -17.53 -52.75
CA LEU A 412 39.41 -17.86 -51.41
C LEU A 412 39.30 -16.63 -50.51
N GLY A 413 40.29 -15.73 -50.55
CA GLY A 413 40.23 -14.45 -49.85
C GLY A 413 39.05 -13.59 -50.33
N ARG A 414 38.78 -13.59 -51.63
CA ARG A 414 37.61 -12.93 -52.22
C ARG A 414 36.30 -13.60 -51.80
N ALA A 415 36.24 -14.93 -51.75
CA ALA A 415 35.08 -15.68 -51.29
C ALA A 415 34.74 -15.38 -49.83
N MET A 416 35.74 -15.35 -48.95
CA MET A 416 35.57 -15.02 -47.53
C MET A 416 35.09 -13.57 -47.33
N LYS A 417 35.63 -12.63 -48.11
CA LYS A 417 35.16 -11.22 -48.11
C LYS A 417 33.70 -11.11 -48.57
N LEU A 418 33.31 -11.80 -49.64
CA LEU A 418 31.94 -11.80 -50.14
C LEU A 418 30.97 -12.50 -49.18
N ALA A 419 31.40 -13.55 -48.48
CA ALA A 419 30.60 -14.24 -47.47
C ALA A 419 30.32 -13.36 -46.24
N GLY A 420 31.24 -12.44 -45.91
CA GLY A 420 31.08 -11.47 -44.81
C GLY A 420 30.19 -10.27 -45.17
N GLN A 421 29.90 -10.04 -46.45
CA GLN A 421 29.06 -8.92 -46.90
C GLN A 421 27.59 -9.32 -46.90
N PRO A 422 26.68 -8.57 -46.25
CA PRO A 422 25.26 -8.90 -46.22
C PRO A 422 24.60 -8.77 -47.59
N ARG A 423 25.10 -7.88 -48.46
CA ARG A 423 24.57 -7.63 -49.81
C ARG A 423 25.69 -7.73 -50.84
N THR A 424 25.56 -8.65 -51.79
CA THR A 424 26.49 -8.82 -52.91
C THR A 424 25.71 -8.93 -54.21
N THR A 425 26.30 -8.49 -55.32
CA THR A 425 25.62 -8.55 -56.62
C THR A 425 25.46 -10.00 -57.08
N ILE A 426 24.35 -10.30 -57.73
CA ILE A 426 23.99 -11.65 -58.20
C ILE A 426 25.10 -12.25 -59.08
N ALA A 427 25.66 -11.44 -59.98
CA ALA A 427 26.75 -11.85 -60.86
C ALA A 427 28.02 -12.26 -60.08
N ALA A 428 28.38 -11.51 -59.03
CA ALA A 428 29.56 -11.78 -58.22
C ALA A 428 29.39 -13.01 -57.32
N ALA A 429 28.21 -13.20 -56.73
CA ALA A 429 27.90 -14.39 -55.95
C ALA A 429 27.89 -15.64 -56.85
N ALA A 430 27.25 -15.57 -58.02
CA ALA A 430 27.20 -16.68 -58.97
C ALA A 430 28.57 -17.05 -59.54
N SER A 431 29.41 -16.06 -59.89
CA SER A 431 30.78 -16.33 -60.35
C SER A 431 31.61 -17.02 -59.27
N MET A 432 31.45 -16.59 -58.02
CA MET A 432 32.19 -17.14 -56.89
C MET A 432 31.75 -18.57 -56.56
N VAL A 433 30.44 -18.85 -56.54
CA VAL A 433 29.92 -20.21 -56.35
C VAL A 433 30.40 -21.13 -57.48
N ARG A 434 30.38 -20.69 -58.74
CA ARG A 434 30.91 -21.50 -59.87
C ARG A 434 32.40 -21.81 -59.69
N TRP A 435 33.19 -20.85 -59.24
CA TRP A 435 34.60 -21.06 -58.97
C TRP A 435 34.82 -22.07 -57.83
N LEU A 436 34.08 -21.94 -56.72
CA LEU A 436 34.13 -22.90 -55.61
C LEU A 436 33.68 -24.31 -56.03
N CYS A 437 32.67 -24.44 -56.89
CA CYS A 437 32.27 -25.72 -57.47
C CYS A 437 33.40 -26.34 -58.31
N ARG A 438 34.09 -25.53 -59.12
CA ARG A 438 35.24 -26.01 -59.92
C ARG A 438 36.38 -26.47 -59.02
N LEU A 439 36.68 -25.71 -57.98
CA LEU A 439 37.66 -26.10 -56.97
C LEU A 439 37.29 -27.44 -56.33
N GLN A 440 36.01 -27.61 -55.95
CA GLN A 440 35.51 -28.89 -55.42
C GLN A 440 35.68 -30.04 -56.42
N SER A 441 35.37 -29.83 -57.70
CA SER A 441 35.48 -30.89 -58.72
C SER A 441 36.91 -31.38 -58.95
N ARG A 442 37.91 -30.58 -58.59
CA ARG A 442 39.34 -30.91 -58.70
C ARG A 442 39.95 -31.47 -57.41
N LEU A 443 39.18 -31.50 -56.32
CA LEU A 443 39.56 -32.06 -55.01
C LEU A 443 39.06 -33.50 -54.86
#